data_AF-A0A954CQZ1-F1
#
_entry.id   AF-A0A954CQZ1-F1
#
_cell.length_a   1.000
_cell.length_b   1.000
_cell.length_c   1.000
_cell.angle_alpha   90.00
_cell.angle_beta   90.00
_cell.angle_gamma   90.00
#
_symmetry.space_group_name_H-M   'P 1'
#
loop_
_entity.id
_entity.type
_entity.pdbx_description
1 polymer ?
#
loop_
_entity_poly.entity_id
_entity_poly.type
_entity_poly.pdbx_seq_one_letter_code
_entity_poly.pdbx_strand_id
1 'polypeptide(L)'
;GIYIKNHQGKTLKVVHVYNNTVYSAARGIRIVEQPSVAHSVQGNLVFSANPISSGFSGMNESNNITDTVANAGTYVASPSTTLGSMDFYPKPGQCTGAALTMTAYTGDSHYDLNFNGDSKGSFTHRGAYSGNGTNPGWALANALKQGGPGVGPTTPPALSLANPAGGLLPNASGGISYSVTFKASGGAGGYTYDIPGVDVPPGLALNTGSGVLSGVPTTTGTYPFTVTVTDSNTDSASQNYTLIVGTVSSNSTTGSGGGGGCTKGTGSAWWLLLALPLLFWRRRRA
;
A
#
# COMPACT_ATOMS: atom_id res chain seq x y z
N GLY A 1 8.28 -17.19 10.99
CA GLY A 1 7.51 -17.60 12.19
C GLY A 1 8.05 -16.90 13.43
N ILE A 2 7.28 -16.89 14.52
CA ILE A 2 7.64 -16.35 15.83
C ILE A 2 8.27 -17.48 16.66
N TYR A 3 9.41 -17.24 17.29
CA TYR A 3 10.12 -18.21 18.12
C TYR A 3 10.55 -17.56 19.44
N ILE A 4 10.01 -18.06 20.55
CA ILE A 4 10.17 -17.49 21.89
C ILE A 4 10.87 -18.52 22.79
N LYS A 5 11.89 -18.05 23.51
CA LYS A 5 12.66 -18.84 24.46
C LYS A 5 13.30 -18.00 25.55
N ASN A 6 13.90 -18.65 26.55
CA ASN A 6 14.80 -18.02 27.52
C ASN A 6 15.97 -17.25 26.84
N HIS A 7 16.44 -16.16 27.46
CA HIS A 7 17.48 -15.28 26.90
C HIS A 7 18.51 -14.88 27.96
N GLN A 8 19.80 -15.04 27.67
CA GLN A 8 20.92 -14.65 28.56
C GLN A 8 20.76 -15.12 30.02
N GLY A 9 20.35 -16.38 30.22
CA GLY A 9 20.11 -16.97 31.55
C GLY A 9 18.86 -16.47 32.28
N LYS A 10 18.14 -15.48 31.74
CA LYS A 10 16.87 -14.99 32.31
C LYS A 10 15.73 -15.92 31.90
N THR A 11 14.95 -16.35 32.90
CA THR A 11 13.76 -17.16 32.69
C THR A 11 12.61 -16.34 32.11
N LEU A 12 11.89 -16.95 31.18
CA LEU A 12 10.67 -16.45 30.58
C LEU A 12 9.57 -16.38 31.65
N LYS A 13 9.03 -15.18 31.92
CA LYS A 13 7.98 -14.99 32.94
C LYS A 13 6.58 -14.96 32.35
N VAL A 14 6.36 -14.09 31.37
CA VAL A 14 5.07 -13.88 30.70
C VAL A 14 5.25 -13.99 29.19
N VAL A 15 4.30 -14.62 28.50
CA VAL A 15 4.22 -14.62 27.03
C VAL A 15 2.79 -14.36 26.58
N HIS A 16 2.55 -13.20 25.97
CA HIS A 16 1.31 -12.89 25.27
C HIS A 16 1.61 -12.74 23.77
N VAL A 17 0.96 -13.55 22.93
CA VAL A 17 1.06 -13.46 21.47
C VAL A 17 -0.37 -13.37 20.93
N TYR A 18 -0.80 -12.16 20.58
CA TYR A 18 -2.16 -11.91 20.10
C TYR A 18 -2.22 -11.01 18.87
N ASN A 19 -3.30 -11.16 18.10
CA ASN A 19 -3.59 -10.34 16.90
C ASN A 19 -2.44 -10.31 15.85
N ASN A 20 -1.67 -11.40 15.68
CA ASN A 20 -0.63 -11.48 14.64
C ASN A 20 -1.12 -12.28 13.43
N THR A 21 -0.80 -11.81 12.21
CA THR A 21 -0.79 -12.68 11.02
C THR A 21 0.62 -13.22 10.82
N VAL A 22 0.78 -14.54 10.69
CA VAL A 22 2.08 -15.21 10.56
C VAL A 22 2.06 -16.16 9.38
N TYR A 23 2.88 -15.89 8.36
CA TYR A 23 3.11 -16.78 7.22
C TYR A 23 4.54 -17.32 7.29
N SER A 24 4.74 -18.63 7.12
CA SER A 24 6.03 -19.27 7.36
C SER A 24 6.06 -20.70 6.80
N ALA A 25 7.10 -21.09 6.06
CA ALA A 25 7.15 -22.43 5.47
C ALA A 25 7.06 -23.56 6.52
N ALA A 26 7.99 -23.57 7.48
CA ALA A 26 8.17 -24.71 8.40
C ALA A 26 7.45 -24.56 9.75
N ARG A 27 7.45 -23.37 10.36
CA ARG A 27 6.97 -23.14 11.74
C ARG A 27 6.30 -21.77 11.91
N GLY A 28 5.10 -21.75 12.47
CA GLY A 28 4.32 -20.55 12.74
C GLY A 28 4.78 -19.87 14.04
N ILE A 29 4.08 -20.12 15.15
CA ILE A 29 4.43 -19.67 16.50
C ILE A 29 5.04 -20.86 17.26
N ARG A 30 6.16 -20.64 17.97
CA ARG A 30 6.74 -21.62 18.90
C ARG A 30 7.22 -20.97 20.18
N ILE A 31 6.86 -21.55 21.32
CA ILE A 31 7.40 -21.18 22.64
C ILE A 31 8.05 -22.44 23.22
N VAL A 32 9.35 -22.38 23.55
CA VAL A 32 10.14 -23.58 23.89
C VAL A 32 10.09 -23.90 25.38
N GLU A 33 10.34 -22.93 26.25
CA GLU A 33 10.28 -23.10 27.70
C GLU A 33 8.98 -22.52 28.28
N GLN A 34 8.49 -23.11 29.38
CA GLN A 34 7.25 -22.68 30.02
C GLN A 34 7.43 -21.32 30.73
N PRO A 35 6.57 -20.31 30.45
CA PRO A 35 6.58 -19.05 31.18
C PRO A 35 6.20 -19.23 32.65
N SER A 36 6.97 -18.64 33.57
CA SER A 36 6.81 -18.87 35.01
C SER A 36 5.67 -18.11 35.70
N VAL A 37 4.86 -17.35 34.96
CA VAL A 37 3.77 -16.51 35.49
C VAL A 37 2.50 -16.65 34.65
N ALA A 38 2.58 -16.41 33.33
CA ALA A 38 1.40 -16.45 32.45
C ALA A 38 1.77 -16.71 30.98
N HIS A 39 0.87 -17.38 30.25
CA HIS A 39 1.00 -17.56 28.80
C HIS A 39 -0.35 -17.49 28.09
N SER A 40 -0.36 -16.90 26.89
CA SER A 40 -1.54 -16.85 26.02
C SER A 40 -1.13 -16.68 24.55
N VAL A 41 -1.74 -17.48 23.68
CA VAL A 41 -1.59 -17.36 22.22
C VAL A 41 -2.99 -17.34 21.63
N GLN A 42 -3.55 -16.17 21.33
CA GLN A 42 -4.95 -16.06 20.87
C GLN A 42 -5.20 -14.92 19.89
N GLY A 43 -6.21 -15.03 19.03
CA GLY A 43 -6.52 -14.00 18.04
C GLY A 43 -5.57 -13.97 16.84
N ASN A 44 -4.63 -14.92 16.72
CA ASN A 44 -3.68 -14.97 15.62
C ASN A 44 -4.24 -15.72 14.41
N LEU A 45 -3.66 -15.43 13.25
CA LEU A 45 -3.91 -16.09 11.97
C LEU A 45 -2.58 -16.67 11.47
N VAL A 46 -2.44 -18.00 11.46
CA VAL A 46 -1.11 -18.63 11.33
C VAL A 46 -1.07 -19.73 10.27
N PHE A 47 -0.24 -19.51 9.25
CA PHE A 47 -0.10 -20.40 8.10
C PHE A 47 1.31 -21.00 8.05
N SER A 48 1.44 -22.30 8.35
CA SER A 48 2.70 -23.04 8.23
C SER A 48 2.51 -24.55 8.34
N ALA A 49 3.55 -25.34 8.10
CA ALA A 49 3.54 -26.78 8.39
C ALA A 49 3.40 -27.12 9.90
N ASN A 50 3.73 -26.18 10.81
CA ASN A 50 3.58 -26.35 12.27
C ASN A 50 3.03 -25.03 12.86
N PRO A 51 1.71 -24.76 12.77
CA PRO A 51 1.14 -23.43 13.03
C PRO A 51 1.40 -22.89 14.42
N ILE A 52 1.08 -23.63 15.47
CA ILE A 52 1.40 -23.28 16.85
C ILE A 52 2.05 -24.51 17.49
N SER A 53 3.00 -24.30 18.39
CA SER A 53 3.69 -25.39 19.08
C SER A 53 4.31 -24.92 20.40
N SER A 54 4.17 -25.76 21.42
CA SER A 54 4.64 -25.55 22.78
C SER A 54 5.68 -26.62 23.16
N GLY A 55 6.59 -26.29 24.08
CA GLY A 55 7.45 -27.27 24.75
C GLY A 55 6.87 -27.80 26.07
N PHE A 56 5.62 -27.45 26.40
CA PHE A 56 4.99 -27.65 27.69
C PHE A 56 3.45 -27.76 27.55
N SER A 57 2.81 -28.48 28.47
CA SER A 57 1.36 -28.69 28.46
C SER A 57 0.58 -27.44 28.88
N GLY A 58 -0.69 -27.34 28.43
CA GLY A 58 -1.62 -26.31 28.91
C GLY A 58 -1.54 -24.96 28.18
N MET A 59 -0.94 -24.90 26.99
CA MET A 59 -1.09 -23.73 26.10
C MET A 59 -2.52 -23.67 25.56
N ASN A 60 -3.20 -22.54 25.75
CA ASN A 60 -4.49 -22.31 25.11
C ASN A 60 -4.26 -21.82 23.67
N GLU A 61 -4.60 -22.66 22.69
CA GLU A 61 -4.41 -22.40 21.25
C GLU A 61 -5.75 -22.29 20.48
N SER A 62 -6.89 -22.60 21.12
CA SER A 62 -8.21 -22.73 20.46
C SER A 62 -8.75 -21.44 19.84
N ASN A 63 -8.23 -20.30 20.29
CA ASN A 63 -8.66 -18.97 19.87
C ASN A 63 -7.91 -18.42 18.63
N ASN A 64 -7.22 -19.26 17.86
CA ASN A 64 -6.51 -18.87 16.63
C ASN A 64 -7.15 -19.52 15.40
N ILE A 65 -6.92 -18.95 14.21
CA ILE A 65 -7.13 -19.67 12.95
C ILE A 65 -5.76 -20.14 12.45
N THR A 66 -5.67 -21.44 12.16
CA THR A 66 -4.42 -22.11 11.80
C THR A 66 -4.65 -23.01 10.59
N ASP A 67 -3.75 -22.96 9.61
CA ASP A 67 -3.78 -23.84 8.44
C ASP A 67 -2.38 -23.96 7.81
N THR A 68 -2.28 -24.68 6.70
CA THR A 68 -1.07 -24.84 5.90
C THR A 68 -0.73 -23.58 5.09
N VAL A 69 0.52 -23.53 4.64
CA VAL A 69 1.07 -22.51 3.72
C VAL A 69 0.26 -22.41 2.42
N ALA A 70 -0.20 -23.55 1.90
CA ALA A 70 -0.95 -23.65 0.65
C ALA A 70 -2.39 -23.12 0.78
N ASN A 71 -3.06 -23.41 1.90
CA ASN A 71 -4.45 -23.02 2.12
C ASN A 71 -4.64 -21.54 2.46
N ALA A 72 -3.58 -20.81 2.88
CA ALA A 72 -3.67 -19.38 3.21
C ALA A 72 -4.35 -18.52 2.12
N GLY A 73 -4.27 -18.93 0.85
CA GLY A 73 -4.92 -18.26 -0.27
C GLY A 73 -6.45 -18.29 -0.24
N THR A 74 -7.08 -19.09 0.63
CA THR A 74 -8.53 -19.00 0.89
C THR A 74 -8.86 -17.86 1.86
N TYR A 75 -7.96 -17.55 2.79
CA TYR A 75 -8.18 -16.63 3.90
C TYR A 75 -7.78 -15.18 3.62
N VAL A 76 -6.63 -14.94 2.96
CA VAL A 76 -6.06 -13.61 2.73
C VAL A 76 -5.81 -13.33 1.24
N ALA A 77 -5.65 -12.06 0.89
CA ALA A 77 -5.58 -11.59 -0.50
C ALA A 77 -4.40 -12.16 -1.31
N SER A 78 -3.16 -12.04 -0.83
CA SER A 78 -1.96 -12.52 -1.54
C SER A 78 -0.88 -13.00 -0.55
N PRO A 79 -0.96 -14.25 -0.05
CA PRO A 79 0.06 -14.79 0.84
C PRO A 79 1.34 -15.14 0.08
N SER A 80 2.51 -14.86 0.65
CA SER A 80 3.82 -15.17 0.07
C SER A 80 4.89 -15.38 1.14
N THR A 81 5.90 -16.24 0.87
CA THR A 81 7.09 -16.38 1.73
C THR A 81 8.19 -15.36 1.40
N THR A 82 8.02 -14.59 0.32
CA THR A 82 8.96 -13.50 -0.05
C THR A 82 8.69 -12.29 0.83
N LEU A 83 9.73 -11.60 1.32
CA LEU A 83 9.64 -10.30 1.99
C LEU A 83 9.65 -9.19 0.93
N GLY A 84 8.56 -8.35 0.90
CA GLY A 84 6.67 -7.26 -0.94
C GLY A 84 5.21 -7.76 -1.31
N SER A 85 5.18 -8.76 -2.17
CA SER A 85 4.15 -9.76 -2.48
C SER A 85 3.31 -10.36 -1.33
N MET A 86 3.40 -9.89 -0.08
CA MET A 86 2.55 -10.34 1.04
C MET A 86 1.41 -9.35 1.27
N ASP A 87 0.24 -9.62 0.71
CA ASP A 87 -1.01 -8.99 1.11
C ASP A 87 -1.76 -9.89 2.12
N PHE A 88 -1.81 -9.41 3.37
CA PHE A 88 -2.44 -10.08 4.50
C PHE A 88 -3.85 -9.57 4.85
N TYR A 89 -4.46 -8.71 4.03
CA TYR A 89 -5.86 -8.35 4.24
C TYR A 89 -6.76 -9.60 4.08
N PRO A 90 -7.68 -9.87 5.03
CA PRO A 90 -8.66 -10.94 4.92
C PRO A 90 -9.51 -10.82 3.65
N LYS A 91 -9.90 -11.97 3.10
CA LYS A 91 -10.96 -12.09 2.10
C LYS A 91 -12.36 -11.99 2.74
N PRO A 92 -13.43 -11.64 2.00
CA PRO A 92 -14.74 -11.38 2.60
C PRO A 92 -15.27 -12.55 3.44
N GLY A 93 -15.70 -12.23 4.68
CA GLY A 93 -16.14 -13.19 5.69
C GLY A 93 -15.04 -14.06 6.32
N GLN A 94 -13.82 -14.08 5.77
CA GLN A 94 -12.72 -14.92 6.24
C GLN A 94 -12.08 -14.37 7.51
N CYS A 95 -11.32 -15.23 8.19
CA CYS A 95 -10.61 -14.93 9.43
C CYS A 95 -11.53 -14.51 10.61
N THR A 96 -12.85 -14.66 10.48
CA THR A 96 -13.83 -14.36 11.53
C THR A 96 -13.97 -15.52 12.53
N GLY A 97 -14.54 -15.25 13.70
CA GLY A 97 -14.82 -16.28 14.71
C GLY A 97 -15.51 -15.73 15.95
N ALA A 98 -15.78 -16.57 16.93
CA ALA A 98 -16.37 -16.18 18.21
C ALA A 98 -15.54 -15.10 18.93
N ALA A 99 -16.23 -14.25 19.70
CA ALA A 99 -15.71 -13.10 20.44
C ALA A 99 -14.57 -13.50 21.40
N LEU A 100 -13.55 -12.64 21.51
CA LEU A 100 -12.36 -12.88 22.32
C LEU A 100 -12.36 -11.93 23.52
N THR A 101 -12.38 -12.51 24.71
CA THR A 101 -12.17 -11.77 25.95
C THR A 101 -10.71 -11.31 26.00
N MET A 102 -10.50 -10.02 25.73
CA MET A 102 -9.18 -9.37 25.72
C MET A 102 -8.89 -8.58 27.01
N THR A 103 -9.69 -8.76 28.07
CA THR A 103 -9.54 -8.03 29.35
C THR A 103 -8.22 -8.31 30.08
N ALA A 104 -7.53 -9.41 29.77
CA ALA A 104 -6.22 -9.74 30.35
C ALA A 104 -5.06 -8.90 29.77
N TYR A 105 -5.30 -8.09 28.73
CA TYR A 105 -4.28 -7.33 28.00
C TYR A 105 -4.55 -5.81 28.00
N THR A 106 -5.54 -5.33 28.76
CA THR A 106 -5.94 -3.90 28.79
C THR A 106 -4.86 -2.95 29.32
N GLY A 107 -3.75 -3.47 29.87
CA GLY A 107 -2.55 -2.70 30.20
C GLY A 107 -1.60 -2.47 29.02
N ASP A 108 -1.74 -3.22 27.92
CA ASP A 108 -0.96 -3.05 26.69
C ASP A 108 -1.68 -2.04 25.78
N SER A 109 -1.03 -0.93 25.41
CA SER A 109 -1.69 0.24 24.78
C SER A 109 -2.44 -0.04 23.46
N HIS A 110 -2.14 -1.15 22.77
CA HIS A 110 -2.70 -1.51 21.46
C HIS A 110 -3.34 -2.91 21.45
N TYR A 111 -3.78 -3.42 22.61
CA TYR A 111 -4.25 -4.79 22.75
C TYR A 111 -5.45 -5.16 21.84
N ASP A 112 -6.30 -4.19 21.52
CA ASP A 112 -7.49 -4.33 20.68
C ASP A 112 -7.31 -3.78 19.25
N LEU A 113 -6.20 -3.13 18.92
CA LEU A 113 -6.00 -2.47 17.62
C LEU A 113 -5.61 -3.45 16.50
N ASN A 114 -5.92 -3.06 15.26
CA ASN A 114 -5.41 -3.68 14.04
C ASN A 114 -4.10 -3.01 13.56
N PHE A 115 -3.51 -3.52 12.48
CA PHE A 115 -2.28 -3.01 11.89
C PHE A 115 -2.37 -1.57 11.35
N ASN A 116 -3.56 -1.08 11.02
CA ASN A 116 -3.77 0.29 10.54
C ASN A 116 -3.95 1.29 11.71
N GLY A 117 -4.15 0.81 12.94
CA GLY A 117 -4.51 1.61 14.12
C GLY A 117 -6.01 1.64 14.45
N ASP A 118 -6.88 1.00 13.66
CA ASP A 118 -8.32 0.93 13.97
C ASP A 118 -8.55 -0.05 15.14
N SER A 119 -9.47 0.26 16.06
CA SER A 119 -9.93 -0.72 17.05
C SER A 119 -10.67 -1.87 16.36
N LYS A 120 -10.31 -3.10 16.70
CA LYS A 120 -11.03 -4.33 16.27
C LYS A 120 -12.36 -4.48 17.01
N GLY A 121 -12.55 -3.75 18.12
CA GLY A 121 -13.78 -3.67 18.91
C GLY A 121 -14.34 -5.05 19.28
N SER A 122 -15.66 -5.18 19.20
CA SER A 122 -16.37 -6.44 19.45
C SER A 122 -16.21 -7.49 18.31
N PHE A 123 -15.51 -7.17 17.21
CA PHE A 123 -15.51 -7.96 15.98
C PHE A 123 -14.25 -8.80 15.80
N THR A 124 -14.43 -10.11 15.91
CA THR A 124 -13.35 -11.07 16.13
C THR A 124 -12.60 -11.57 14.90
N HIS A 125 -12.02 -10.63 14.16
CA HIS A 125 -11.03 -10.88 13.13
C HIS A 125 -9.75 -11.46 13.75
N ARG A 126 -9.37 -12.67 13.34
CA ARG A 126 -8.08 -13.29 13.64
C ARG A 126 -7.01 -12.71 12.71
N GLY A 127 -5.81 -12.46 13.24
CA GLY A 127 -4.71 -11.84 12.51
C GLY A 127 -4.52 -10.36 12.84
N ALA A 128 -3.56 -9.74 12.15
CA ALA A 128 -3.16 -8.34 12.34
C ALA A 128 -4.13 -7.33 11.70
N TYR A 129 -4.83 -7.73 10.63
CA TYR A 129 -5.77 -6.88 9.90
C TYR A 129 -7.21 -7.27 10.25
N SER A 130 -8.14 -6.32 10.12
CA SER A 130 -9.59 -6.53 10.27
C SER A 130 -10.33 -6.05 9.02
N GLY A 131 -11.48 -6.66 8.72
CA GLY A 131 -12.24 -6.33 7.51
C GLY A 131 -11.51 -6.67 6.21
N ASN A 132 -11.97 -6.07 5.12
CA ASN A 132 -11.35 -6.16 3.80
C ASN A 132 -10.55 -4.89 3.48
N GLY A 133 -9.55 -5.04 2.62
CA GLY A 133 -8.72 -3.94 2.13
C GLY A 133 -7.78 -4.42 1.04
N THR A 134 -6.74 -3.64 0.78
CA THR A 134 -5.67 -3.93 -0.18
C THR A 134 -4.35 -3.47 0.41
N ASN A 135 -3.30 -4.30 0.31
CA ASN A 135 -1.98 -3.97 0.81
C ASN A 135 -1.39 -2.72 0.10
N PRO A 136 -1.05 -1.64 0.83
CA PRO A 136 -0.36 -0.48 0.25
C PRO A 136 1.11 -0.76 -0.12
N GLY A 137 1.66 -1.94 0.23
CA GLY A 137 3.03 -2.36 0.03
C GLY A 137 3.83 -2.44 1.33
N TRP A 138 5.06 -2.97 1.28
CA TRP A 138 5.96 -3.05 2.45
C TRP A 138 6.54 -1.69 2.86
N ALA A 139 5.70 -0.78 3.34
CA ALA A 139 6.18 0.22 4.30
C ALA A 139 6.68 -0.54 5.54
N LEU A 140 7.97 -0.44 5.85
CA LEU A 140 8.53 -0.99 7.08
C LEU A 140 8.04 -0.13 8.26
N ALA A 141 6.85 -0.46 8.77
CA ALA A 141 6.01 0.48 9.49
C ALA A 141 6.40 0.68 10.96
N ASN A 142 7.58 1.27 11.20
CA ASN A 142 7.93 1.89 12.49
C ASN A 142 6.87 2.91 12.95
N ALA A 143 6.08 3.47 12.03
CA ALA A 143 5.01 4.43 12.32
C ALA A 143 3.67 3.80 12.78
N LEU A 144 3.33 2.58 12.35
CA LEU A 144 2.00 1.98 12.62
C LEU A 144 1.90 1.24 13.95
N LYS A 145 3.03 1.00 14.62
CA LYS A 145 3.06 0.40 15.96
C LYS A 145 3.79 1.33 16.92
N GLN A 146 3.11 2.43 17.28
CA GLN A 146 3.56 3.42 18.27
C GLN A 146 4.21 2.71 19.49
N GLY A 147 5.32 3.25 19.98
CA GLY A 147 6.06 2.59 21.06
C GLY A 147 5.26 2.57 22.36
N GLY A 148 4.97 1.37 22.89
CA GLY A 148 4.65 1.24 24.31
C GLY A 148 5.81 1.77 25.16
N PRO A 149 5.56 2.32 26.36
CA PRO A 149 6.57 3.06 27.12
C PRO A 149 7.77 2.18 27.48
N GLY A 150 8.92 2.44 26.86
CA GLY A 150 10.15 1.68 27.09
C GLY A 150 11.17 1.68 25.94
N VAL A 151 10.78 2.02 24.72
CA VAL A 151 11.73 2.28 23.61
C VAL A 151 12.11 3.76 23.57
N GLY A 152 13.42 4.03 23.41
CA GLY A 152 13.95 5.39 23.24
C GLY A 152 13.50 6.03 21.91
N PRO A 153 13.81 7.32 21.70
CA PRO A 153 13.31 8.08 20.55
C PRO A 153 13.73 7.42 19.23
N THR A 154 12.77 6.78 18.58
CA THR A 154 12.92 6.33 17.20
C THR A 154 12.63 7.52 16.32
N THR A 155 13.70 8.15 15.83
CA THR A 155 13.59 9.20 14.80
C THR A 155 12.70 8.68 13.67
N PRO A 156 11.70 9.45 13.20
CA PRO A 156 10.90 9.05 12.05
C PRO A 156 11.81 8.68 10.87
N PRO A 157 11.44 7.69 10.04
CA PRO A 157 12.17 7.44 8.80
C PRO A 157 12.22 8.74 8.00
N ALA A 158 13.43 9.18 7.61
CA ALA A 158 13.65 10.54 7.13
C ALA A 158 12.71 10.91 5.97
N LEU A 159 12.18 12.14 6.01
CA LEU A 159 11.31 12.66 4.96
C LEU A 159 12.05 12.62 3.61
N SER A 160 11.38 12.15 2.58
CA SER A 160 11.98 11.87 1.28
C SER A 160 10.98 12.05 0.15
N LEU A 161 11.43 12.58 -0.99
CA LEU A 161 10.63 12.79 -2.19
C LEU A 161 11.10 11.80 -3.28
N ALA A 162 10.67 10.54 -3.18
CA ALA A 162 11.28 9.44 -3.92
C ALA A 162 10.61 9.09 -5.27
N ASN A 163 9.38 9.57 -5.51
CA ASN A 163 8.60 9.25 -6.70
C ASN A 163 7.91 10.50 -7.30
N PRO A 164 8.16 10.86 -8.58
CA PRO A 164 9.21 10.32 -9.46
C PRO A 164 10.60 10.54 -8.86
N ALA A 165 11.57 9.70 -9.23
CA ALA A 165 12.97 9.90 -8.85
C ALA A 165 13.50 11.22 -9.44
N GLY A 166 14.42 11.89 -8.74
CA GLY A 166 15.01 13.15 -9.19
C GLY A 166 15.69 13.05 -10.55
N GLY A 167 15.67 14.14 -11.31
CA GLY A 167 16.17 14.23 -12.68
C GLY A 167 15.07 14.47 -13.73
N LEU A 168 15.21 13.86 -14.90
CA LEU A 168 14.35 14.11 -16.05
C LEU A 168 12.94 13.55 -15.86
N LEU A 169 11.94 14.43 -15.87
CA LEU A 169 10.53 14.10 -15.89
C LEU A 169 10.08 13.71 -17.32
N PRO A 170 8.92 13.01 -17.48
CA PRO A 170 8.33 12.78 -18.79
C PRO A 170 8.16 14.10 -19.56
N ASN A 171 8.60 14.14 -20.82
CA ASN A 171 8.54 15.34 -21.64
C ASN A 171 7.10 15.83 -21.82
N ALA A 172 6.90 17.15 -21.76
CA ALA A 172 5.67 17.82 -22.14
C ALA A 172 5.75 18.34 -23.58
N SER A 173 4.60 18.74 -24.14
CA SER A 173 4.52 19.43 -25.43
C SER A 173 3.73 20.72 -25.27
N GLY A 174 4.22 21.82 -25.86
CA GLY A 174 3.58 23.13 -25.76
C GLY A 174 2.15 23.12 -26.30
N GLY A 175 1.17 23.51 -25.47
CA GLY A 175 -0.25 23.47 -25.83
C GLY A 175 -0.97 22.13 -25.59
N ILE A 176 -0.29 21.11 -25.07
CA ILE A 176 -0.89 19.81 -24.68
C ILE A 176 -1.02 19.72 -23.15
N SER A 177 -2.07 19.10 -22.64
CA SER A 177 -2.23 18.89 -21.19
C SER A 177 -1.13 18.00 -20.61
N TYR A 178 -0.60 18.41 -19.46
CA TYR A 178 0.44 17.72 -18.72
C TYR A 178 0.01 17.49 -17.27
N SER A 179 0.45 16.38 -16.69
CA SER A 179 0.22 16.04 -15.28
C SER A 179 1.29 15.08 -14.77
N VAL A 180 1.86 15.39 -13.60
CA VAL A 180 2.78 14.52 -12.85
C VAL A 180 2.49 14.65 -11.36
N THR A 181 2.68 13.57 -10.60
CA THR A 181 2.42 13.54 -9.15
C THR A 181 3.70 13.21 -8.38
N PHE A 182 4.16 14.16 -7.59
CA PHE A 182 5.21 13.96 -6.60
C PHE A 182 4.62 13.28 -5.35
N LYS A 183 5.33 12.29 -4.80
CA LYS A 183 4.91 11.53 -3.62
C LYS A 183 6.04 11.49 -2.60
N ALA A 184 5.74 12.02 -1.42
CA ALA A 184 6.61 11.98 -0.26
C ALA A 184 6.41 10.71 0.59
N SER A 185 7.46 10.34 1.32
CA SER A 185 7.48 9.23 2.27
C SER A 185 8.42 9.53 3.43
N GLY A 186 8.10 9.01 4.62
CA GLY A 186 8.83 9.34 5.84
C GLY A 186 8.27 10.57 6.55
N GLY A 187 8.98 11.07 7.56
CA GLY A 187 8.50 12.17 8.40
C GLY A 187 7.25 11.81 9.23
N ALA A 188 6.52 12.84 9.65
CA ALA A 188 5.30 12.77 10.45
C ALA A 188 4.00 12.64 9.62
N GLY A 189 4.08 12.74 8.28
CA GLY A 189 2.90 12.85 7.41
C GLY A 189 2.38 14.28 7.32
N GLY A 190 1.15 14.46 6.82
CA GLY A 190 0.57 15.80 6.63
C GLY A 190 1.32 16.67 5.61
N TYR A 191 1.79 16.06 4.51
CA TYR A 191 2.70 16.68 3.55
C TYR A 191 2.12 17.91 2.85
N THR A 192 2.90 18.98 2.78
CA THR A 192 2.69 20.14 1.91
C THR A 192 3.85 20.24 0.92
N TYR A 193 3.54 20.36 -0.37
CA TYR A 193 4.51 20.44 -1.47
C TYR A 193 4.65 21.88 -1.99
N ASP A 194 5.86 22.27 -2.38
CA ASP A 194 6.18 23.58 -2.96
C ASP A 194 7.22 23.45 -4.09
N ILE A 195 7.27 24.45 -4.99
CA ILE A 195 8.36 24.67 -5.94
C ILE A 195 8.85 26.11 -5.73
N PRO A 196 9.89 26.32 -4.88
CA PRO A 196 10.36 27.66 -4.56
C PRO A 196 11.13 28.27 -5.74
N GLY A 197 10.47 29.15 -6.50
CA GLY A 197 11.07 29.84 -7.65
C GLY A 197 10.04 30.27 -8.68
N VAL A 198 10.53 30.65 -9.87
CA VAL A 198 9.69 31.00 -11.04
C VAL A 198 9.91 30.08 -12.23
N ASP A 199 10.72 29.03 -12.06
CA ASP A 199 11.21 28.14 -13.13
C ASP A 199 10.23 27.01 -13.50
N VAL A 200 8.98 27.09 -13.02
CA VAL A 200 7.88 26.23 -13.47
C VAL A 200 7.47 26.64 -14.89
N PRO A 201 7.30 25.70 -15.85
CA PRO A 201 6.88 26.04 -17.20
C PRO A 201 5.56 26.85 -17.22
N PRO A 202 5.50 28.01 -17.91
CA PRO A 202 4.32 28.87 -17.92
C PRO A 202 3.06 28.09 -18.35
N GLY A 203 2.02 28.10 -17.51
CA GLY A 203 0.77 27.36 -17.73
C GLY A 203 0.68 26.01 -17.01
N LEU A 204 1.70 25.61 -16.23
CA LEU A 204 1.59 24.55 -15.21
C LEU A 204 1.45 25.16 -13.80
N ALA A 205 0.75 24.45 -12.92
CA ALA A 205 0.62 24.80 -11.50
C ALA A 205 0.72 23.56 -10.61
N LEU A 206 1.34 23.69 -9.43
CA LEU A 206 1.41 22.66 -8.40
C LEU A 206 0.22 22.78 -7.45
N ASN A 207 -0.50 21.68 -7.23
CA ASN A 207 -1.40 21.55 -6.08
C ASN A 207 -0.58 21.17 -4.83
N THR A 208 -0.42 22.12 -3.93
CA THR A 208 0.44 22.00 -2.73
C THR A 208 -0.04 20.94 -1.74
N GLY A 209 -1.32 20.56 -1.74
CA GLY A 209 -1.88 19.53 -0.86
C GLY A 209 -1.88 18.11 -1.44
N SER A 210 -1.73 17.95 -2.76
CA SER A 210 -1.74 16.63 -3.43
C SER A 210 -0.47 16.28 -4.19
N GLY A 211 0.49 17.21 -4.30
CA GLY A 211 1.75 16.99 -5.02
C GLY A 211 1.58 16.90 -6.54
N VAL A 212 0.42 17.28 -7.09
CA VAL A 212 0.13 17.21 -8.53
C VAL A 212 0.53 18.50 -9.23
N LEU A 213 1.58 18.44 -10.06
CA LEU A 213 1.93 19.50 -11.02
C LEU A 213 1.20 19.21 -12.34
N SER A 214 0.28 20.10 -12.73
CA SER A 214 -0.53 19.91 -13.93
C SER A 214 -0.94 21.22 -14.60
N GLY A 215 -1.40 21.14 -15.85
CA GLY A 215 -1.83 22.30 -16.63
C GLY A 215 -1.61 22.11 -18.12
N VAL A 216 -1.37 23.21 -18.85
CA VAL A 216 -1.02 23.22 -20.27
C VAL A 216 0.18 24.17 -20.43
N PRO A 217 1.41 23.66 -20.66
CA PRO A 217 2.58 24.52 -20.77
C PRO A 217 2.53 25.27 -22.10
N THR A 218 2.77 26.58 -22.09
CA THR A 218 2.64 27.45 -23.28
C THR A 218 3.96 27.73 -23.98
N THR A 219 5.08 27.64 -23.26
CA THR A 219 6.41 28.05 -23.75
C THR A 219 7.35 26.84 -23.81
N THR A 220 7.94 26.60 -24.98
CA THR A 220 8.90 25.51 -25.20
C THR A 220 10.25 25.83 -24.57
N GLY A 221 10.93 24.82 -24.02
CA GLY A 221 12.17 25.02 -23.27
C GLY A 221 12.57 23.83 -22.41
N THR A 222 13.67 23.97 -21.68
CA THR A 222 14.10 23.02 -20.64
C THR A 222 14.09 23.73 -19.30
N TYR A 223 13.31 23.21 -18.37
CA TYR A 223 13.01 23.86 -17.09
C TYR A 223 13.55 23.01 -15.94
N PRO A 224 14.73 23.35 -15.39
CA PRO A 224 15.21 22.78 -14.14
C PRO A 224 14.50 23.45 -12.96
N PHE A 225 13.93 22.66 -12.06
CA PHE A 225 13.28 23.18 -10.85
C PHE A 225 13.43 22.22 -9.67
N THR A 226 13.37 22.74 -8.45
CA THR A 226 13.39 21.95 -7.22
C THR A 226 11.97 21.81 -6.69
N VAL A 227 11.55 20.59 -6.37
CA VAL A 227 10.32 20.36 -5.58
C VAL A 227 10.74 20.12 -4.14
N THR A 228 10.13 20.86 -3.22
CA THR A 228 10.27 20.65 -1.77
C THR A 228 8.99 20.06 -1.23
N VAL A 229 9.11 19.17 -0.25
CA VAL A 229 8.00 18.72 0.59
C VAL A 229 8.35 19.00 2.05
N THR A 230 7.36 19.49 2.80
CA THR A 230 7.44 19.72 4.25
C THR A 230 6.34 18.90 4.92
N ASP A 231 6.62 18.32 6.07
CA ASP A 231 5.65 17.54 6.86
C ASP A 231 5.00 18.35 8.00
N SER A 232 4.09 17.73 8.75
CA SER A 232 3.39 18.37 9.87
C SER A 232 4.27 18.73 11.07
N ASN A 233 5.50 18.19 11.15
CA ASN A 233 6.50 18.56 12.15
C ASN A 233 7.46 19.66 11.65
N THR A 234 7.26 20.17 10.44
CA THR A 234 8.13 21.14 9.73
C THR A 234 9.48 20.58 9.29
N ASP A 235 9.68 19.26 9.31
CA ASP A 235 10.81 18.63 8.61
C ASP A 235 10.60 18.79 7.09
N SER A 236 11.68 19.05 6.33
CA SER A 236 11.63 19.31 4.89
C SER A 236 12.63 18.46 4.11
N ALA A 237 12.22 18.03 2.91
CA ALA A 237 13.06 17.32 1.95
C ALA A 237 12.84 17.87 0.53
N SER A 238 13.90 17.95 -0.27
CA SER A 238 13.86 18.52 -1.62
C SER A 238 14.49 17.58 -2.65
N GLN A 239 13.99 17.62 -3.89
CA GLN A 239 14.58 16.96 -5.05
C GLN A 239 14.61 17.86 -6.26
N ASN A 240 15.64 17.70 -7.08
CA ASN A 240 15.82 18.45 -8.32
C ASN A 240 15.23 17.67 -9.49
N TYR A 241 14.48 18.37 -10.33
CA TYR A 241 13.82 17.84 -11.52
C TYR A 241 14.16 18.66 -12.75
N THR A 242 13.91 18.10 -13.92
CA THR A 242 14.00 18.81 -15.19
C THR A 242 12.84 18.40 -16.07
N LEU A 243 12.11 19.38 -16.60
CA LEU A 243 11.01 19.16 -17.55
C LEU A 243 11.35 19.79 -18.90
N ILE A 244 11.38 18.96 -19.94
CA ILE A 244 11.51 19.42 -21.33
C ILE A 244 10.11 19.64 -21.88
N VAL A 245 9.81 20.88 -22.30
CA VAL A 245 8.60 21.23 -23.06
C VAL A 245 8.99 21.32 -24.53
N GLY A 246 8.73 20.25 -25.28
CA GLY A 246 8.95 20.19 -26.72
C GLY A 246 7.92 21.01 -27.50
N THR A 247 8.24 21.32 -28.75
CA THR A 247 7.23 21.77 -29.73
C THR A 247 6.19 20.68 -29.92
N VAL A 248 4.90 21.06 -30.02
CA VAL A 248 3.90 20.14 -30.59
C VAL A 248 4.35 19.70 -31.96
N SER A 249 4.63 18.40 -32.10
CA SER A 249 4.73 17.76 -33.40
C SER A 249 3.33 17.71 -34.00
N SER A 250 2.91 18.82 -34.62
CA SER A 250 1.76 18.82 -35.50
C SER A 250 2.04 17.83 -36.63
N ASN A 251 1.39 16.67 -36.57
CA ASN A 251 1.20 15.83 -37.75
C ASN A 251 0.26 16.60 -38.68
N SER A 252 0.82 17.60 -39.35
CA SER A 252 0.12 18.45 -40.29
C SER A 252 -0.14 17.62 -41.53
N THR A 253 -1.32 17.00 -41.56
CA THR A 253 -1.85 16.34 -42.76
C THR A 253 -2.23 17.44 -43.77
N THR A 254 -1.22 18.15 -44.28
CA THR A 254 -1.37 19.17 -45.31
C THR A 254 -1.94 18.50 -46.55
N GLY A 255 -3.20 18.80 -46.85
CA GLY A 255 -3.82 18.40 -48.10
C GLY A 255 -3.12 19.10 -49.26
N SER A 256 -2.20 18.39 -49.93
CA SER A 256 -1.67 18.82 -51.22
C SER A 256 -2.57 18.28 -52.33
N GLY A 257 -3.11 19.17 -53.15
CA GLY A 257 -3.83 18.78 -54.35
C GLY A 257 -2.89 18.12 -55.37
N GLY A 258 -3.31 17.00 -55.94
CA GLY A 258 -2.65 16.30 -57.04
C GLY A 258 -3.68 15.42 -57.74
N GLY A 259 -4.04 15.77 -58.97
CA GLY A 259 -5.23 15.20 -59.63
C GLY A 259 -4.97 13.90 -60.39
N GLY A 260 -6.02 13.08 -60.51
CA GLY A 260 -6.04 11.92 -61.41
C GLY A 260 -7.09 10.87 -61.01
N GLY A 261 -7.89 10.40 -61.97
CA GLY A 261 -8.81 9.26 -61.81
C GLY A 261 -10.30 9.61 -61.75
N CYS A 262 -10.99 9.45 -62.88
CA CYS A 262 -12.46 9.51 -62.94
C CYS A 262 -13.07 8.11 -62.78
N THR A 263 -13.89 7.89 -61.75
CA THR A 263 -14.87 6.78 -61.72
C THR A 263 -16.20 7.26 -61.13
N LYS A 264 -17.31 6.93 -61.79
CA LYS A 264 -18.66 7.19 -61.25
C LYS A 264 -19.06 6.06 -60.30
N GLY A 265 -19.65 6.40 -59.15
CA GLY A 265 -20.21 5.44 -58.20
C GLY A 265 -21.34 6.08 -57.39
N THR A 266 -22.58 5.67 -57.66
CA THR A 266 -23.81 6.20 -57.05
C THR A 266 -23.97 5.81 -55.57
N GLY A 267 -24.38 6.73 -54.71
CA GLY A 267 -24.84 6.41 -53.35
C GLY A 267 -25.01 7.63 -52.45
N SER A 268 -26.26 8.03 -52.16
CA SER A 268 -26.58 9.15 -51.26
C SER A 268 -27.10 8.67 -49.90
N ALA A 269 -26.59 9.22 -48.79
CA ALA A 269 -27.35 9.56 -47.57
C ALA A 269 -26.44 10.20 -46.51
N TRP A 270 -27.05 10.98 -45.61
CA TRP A 270 -26.42 11.52 -44.39
C TRP A 270 -27.07 10.91 -43.13
N TRP A 271 -26.50 11.25 -41.96
CA TRP A 271 -26.98 11.00 -40.58
C TRP A 271 -26.75 9.58 -40.00
N LEU A 272 -26.72 9.37 -38.68
CA LEU A 272 -26.10 10.11 -37.54
C LEU A 272 -26.26 9.26 -36.24
N LEU A 273 -25.24 9.24 -35.36
CA LEU A 273 -25.27 8.82 -33.93
C LEU A 273 -25.67 7.37 -33.55
N LEU A 274 -24.92 6.84 -32.55
CA LEU A 274 -25.35 5.91 -31.47
C LEU A 274 -25.95 4.51 -31.85
N ALA A 275 -25.66 3.42 -31.13
CA ALA A 275 -24.73 3.17 -30.03
C ALA A 275 -24.32 1.68 -30.01
N LEU A 276 -23.24 1.34 -29.30
CA LEU A 276 -22.86 -0.03 -28.98
C LEU A 276 -23.61 -0.54 -27.72
N PRO A 277 -24.21 -1.73 -27.77
CA PRO A 277 -24.48 -2.51 -26.57
C PRO A 277 -23.83 -3.91 -26.61
N LEU A 278 -23.04 -4.18 -25.57
CA LEU A 278 -22.95 -5.46 -24.84
C LEU A 278 -22.83 -6.77 -25.64
N LEU A 279 -21.62 -7.33 -25.65
CA LEU A 279 -21.40 -8.77 -25.88
C LEU A 279 -22.14 -9.59 -24.80
N PHE A 280 -23.19 -10.31 -25.19
CA PHE A 280 -23.85 -11.32 -24.35
C PHE A 280 -23.70 -12.72 -24.98
N TRP A 281 -22.79 -13.53 -24.43
CA TRP A 281 -22.59 -14.90 -24.89
C TRP A 281 -23.60 -15.85 -24.23
N ARG A 282 -24.61 -16.33 -24.96
CA ARG A 282 -25.59 -17.29 -24.43
C ARG A 282 -25.66 -18.58 -25.26
N ARG A 283 -25.02 -19.61 -24.71
CA ARG A 283 -25.07 -21.03 -25.12
C ARG A 283 -26.53 -21.50 -25.32
N ARG A 284 -26.82 -22.12 -26.46
CA ARG A 284 -27.95 -23.06 -26.66
C ARG A 284 -27.43 -24.36 -27.25
N ARG A 285 -28.11 -25.46 -26.94
CA ARG A 285 -27.92 -26.77 -27.60
C ARG A 285 -28.88 -26.85 -28.79
N ALA A 286 -28.41 -27.39 -29.90
CA ALA A 286 -28.99 -28.62 -30.43
C ALA A 286 -27.92 -29.71 -30.22
#